data_AF-A0AAF0VFH9-F1
#
_entry.id   AF-A0AAF0VFH9-F1
#
_cell.length_a   1.000
_cell.length_b   1.000
_cell.length_c   1.000
_cell.angle_alpha   90.00
_cell.angle_beta   90.00
_cell.angle_gamma   90.00
#
_symmetry.space_group_name_H-M   'P 1'
#
loop_
_entity.id
_entity.type
_entity.pdbx_description
1 polymer ?
#
loop_
_entity_poly.entity_id
_entity_poly.type
_entity_poly.pdbx_seq_one_letter_code
_entity_poly.pdbx_strand_id
1 'polypeptide(L)'
;MVELNGAIKPRLSALYDQCAPLLSKRGQQIVDRAMKKGTVGGDVGMQLLFEPAMLLSLVAGSDVLYELAAVAKDIPFIGNHNQWLPAGATIAAAYRALSLAGDPRAPDVELWLSLPENESAPGPPVIHDAMRNRLNGVLVEQIRSDTYVAPLKLPQFSYVIGKLRELSVMWAFGGSEKWPRERIDEEIAAVRNQVADFLPPR
;
A
#
# COMPACT_ATOMS: atom_id res chain seq x y z
N MET A 1 -3.84 1.94 -21.99
CA MET A 1 -3.15 2.67 -20.89
C MET A 1 -3.62 4.09 -20.68
N VAL A 2 -3.88 4.89 -21.73
CA VAL A 2 -4.46 6.26 -21.57
C VAL A 2 -5.86 6.19 -20.97
N GLU A 3 -6.72 5.32 -21.49
CA GLU A 3 -8.08 5.10 -20.96
C GLU A 3 -8.09 4.60 -19.51
N LEU A 4 -7.23 3.64 -19.17
CA LEU A 4 -7.11 3.14 -17.80
C LEU A 4 -6.60 4.21 -16.82
N ASN A 5 -5.62 5.03 -17.21
CA ASN A 5 -5.22 6.19 -16.40
C ASN A 5 -6.37 7.18 -16.23
N GLY A 6 -7.16 7.42 -17.30
CA GLY A 6 -8.33 8.28 -17.28
C GLY A 6 -9.45 7.79 -16.36
N ALA A 7 -9.55 6.47 -16.15
CA ALA A 7 -10.51 5.88 -15.21
C ALA A 7 -10.01 5.86 -13.75
N ILE A 8 -8.73 5.54 -13.53
CA ILE A 8 -8.17 5.32 -12.19
C ILE A 8 -7.74 6.62 -11.52
N LYS A 9 -7.02 7.50 -12.22
CA LYS A 9 -6.43 8.70 -11.59
C LYS A 9 -7.47 9.67 -11.02
N PRO A 10 -8.62 9.94 -11.67
CA PRO A 10 -9.64 10.80 -11.07
C PRO A 10 -10.21 10.24 -9.77
N ARG A 11 -10.42 8.92 -9.69
CA ARG A 11 -10.91 8.24 -8.47
C ARG A 11 -9.90 8.35 -7.33
N LEU A 12 -8.62 8.07 -7.61
CA LEU A 12 -7.55 8.26 -6.62
C LEU A 12 -7.40 9.73 -6.21
N SER A 13 -7.47 10.68 -7.15
CA SER A 13 -7.40 12.11 -6.86
C SER A 13 -8.51 12.53 -5.90
N ALA A 14 -9.76 12.14 -6.18
CA ALA A 14 -10.89 12.47 -5.31
C ALA A 14 -10.71 11.92 -3.89
N LEU A 15 -10.23 10.69 -3.74
CA LEU A 15 -9.93 10.10 -2.43
C LEU A 15 -8.77 10.83 -1.73
N TYR A 16 -7.71 11.18 -2.46
CA TYR A 16 -6.59 11.93 -1.89
C TYR A 16 -6.99 13.35 -1.49
N ASP A 17 -7.84 14.01 -2.26
CA ASP A 17 -8.38 15.34 -1.95
C ASP A 17 -9.27 15.29 -0.69
N GLN A 18 -10.11 14.26 -0.56
CA GLN A 18 -10.87 14.00 0.67
C GLN A 18 -9.96 13.81 1.89
N CYS A 19 -8.79 13.21 1.69
CA CYS A 19 -7.82 12.94 2.75
C CYS A 19 -6.84 14.07 3.00
N ALA A 20 -6.93 15.21 2.29
CA ALA A 20 -6.02 16.34 2.48
C ALA A 20 -5.88 16.79 3.95
N PRO A 21 -6.95 16.80 4.80
CA PRO A 21 -6.81 17.11 6.22
C PRO A 21 -5.96 16.13 7.03
N LEU A 22 -5.74 14.91 6.51
CA LEU A 22 -4.91 13.87 7.12
C LEU A 22 -3.44 13.95 6.69
N LEU A 23 -3.05 15.00 5.97
CA LEU A 23 -1.69 15.19 5.46
C LEU A 23 -1.12 16.53 5.88
N SER A 24 0.19 16.57 6.12
CA SER A 24 0.92 17.84 6.24
C SER A 24 1.11 18.47 4.86
N LYS A 25 1.67 19.69 4.81
CA LYS A 25 2.12 20.29 3.55
C LYS A 25 3.12 19.39 2.78
N ARG A 26 3.98 18.66 3.49
CA ARG A 26 4.93 17.71 2.85
C ARG A 26 4.22 16.44 2.39
N GLY A 27 3.22 15.96 3.13
CA GLY A 27 2.34 14.87 2.69
C GLY A 27 1.59 15.24 1.40
N GLN A 28 1.03 16.45 1.34
CA GLN A 28 0.35 16.95 0.14
C GLN A 28 1.30 17.02 -1.07
N GLN A 29 2.58 17.35 -0.88
CA GLN A 29 3.56 17.31 -1.98
C GLN A 29 3.77 15.89 -2.55
N ILE A 30 3.58 14.84 -1.74
CA ILE A 30 3.61 13.45 -2.23
C ILE A 30 2.37 13.17 -3.09
N VAL A 31 1.18 13.63 -2.68
CA VAL A 31 -0.05 13.55 -3.48
C VAL A 31 0.11 14.28 -4.81
N ASP A 32 0.59 15.53 -4.79
CA ASP A 32 0.79 16.33 -6.00
C ASP A 32 1.77 15.66 -6.97
N ARG A 33 2.86 15.08 -6.42
CA ARG A 33 3.83 14.30 -7.19
C ARG A 33 3.19 13.05 -7.80
N ALA A 34 2.40 12.30 -7.02
CA ALA A 34 1.70 11.11 -7.47
C ALA A 34 0.70 11.43 -8.59
N MET A 35 -0.09 12.50 -8.46
CA MET A 35 -1.03 12.91 -9.50
C MET A 35 -0.34 13.43 -10.75
N LYS A 36 0.80 14.12 -10.59
CA LYS A 36 1.56 14.64 -11.73
C LYS A 36 2.33 13.56 -12.50
N LYS A 37 2.99 12.63 -11.79
CA LYS A 37 3.96 11.68 -12.38
C LYS A 37 3.53 10.22 -12.32
N GLY A 38 2.62 9.88 -11.41
CA GLY A 38 2.09 8.52 -11.28
C GLY A 38 1.25 8.12 -12.50
N THR A 39 1.35 6.84 -12.85
CA THR A 39 0.66 6.25 -13.99
C THR A 39 0.52 4.76 -13.80
N VAL A 40 -0.59 4.19 -14.27
CA VAL A 40 -0.77 2.72 -14.32
C VAL A 40 0.07 2.05 -15.41
N GLY A 41 0.80 2.84 -16.21
CA GLY A 41 1.58 2.44 -17.40
C GLY A 41 2.85 1.63 -17.17
N GLY A 42 3.42 1.67 -15.96
CA GLY A 42 4.71 1.05 -15.68
C GLY A 42 4.96 0.95 -14.19
N ASP A 43 6.01 0.22 -13.83
CA ASP A 43 6.40 -0.07 -12.44
C ASP A 43 6.66 1.18 -11.62
N VAL A 44 7.56 2.06 -12.07
CA VAL A 44 7.89 3.32 -11.37
C VAL A 44 6.64 4.20 -11.28
N GLY A 45 5.85 4.28 -12.34
CA GLY A 45 4.60 5.04 -12.36
C GLY A 45 3.59 4.55 -11.34
N MET A 46 3.42 3.23 -11.22
CA MET A 46 2.52 2.59 -10.26
C MET A 46 3.00 2.80 -8.83
N GLN A 47 4.29 2.69 -8.58
CA GLN A 47 4.86 2.97 -7.27
C GLN A 47 4.56 4.40 -6.83
N LEU A 48 4.80 5.39 -7.69
CA LEU A 48 4.49 6.79 -7.41
C LEU A 48 3.01 7.04 -7.18
N LEU A 49 2.15 6.39 -7.96
CA LEU A 49 0.70 6.59 -7.91
C LEU A 49 0.09 6.16 -6.57
N PHE A 50 0.66 5.13 -5.94
CA PHE A 50 0.17 4.53 -4.68
C PHE A 50 1.01 4.88 -3.44
N GLU A 51 2.10 5.64 -3.57
CA GLU A 51 2.82 6.19 -2.40
C GLU A 51 1.88 6.93 -1.42
N PRO A 52 0.94 7.79 -1.86
CA PRO A 52 0.01 8.45 -0.94
C PRO A 52 -0.97 7.47 -0.28
N ALA A 53 -1.47 6.46 -0.99
CA ALA A 53 -2.34 5.45 -0.41
C ALA A 53 -1.66 4.69 0.73
N MET A 54 -0.37 4.35 0.56
CA MET A 54 0.43 3.74 1.62
C MET A 54 0.70 4.68 2.79
N LEU A 55 0.94 5.97 2.55
CA LEU A 55 1.05 6.95 3.64
C LEU A 55 -0.27 7.07 4.42
N LEU A 56 -1.40 7.11 3.70
CA LEU A 56 -2.73 7.22 4.29
C LEU A 56 -3.15 5.95 5.05
N SER A 57 -2.62 4.77 4.71
CA SER A 57 -2.90 3.53 5.46
C SER A 57 -2.47 3.57 6.93
N LEU A 58 -1.63 4.54 7.31
CA LEU A 58 -1.19 4.75 8.68
C LEU A 58 -2.17 5.59 9.51
N VAL A 59 -3.10 6.32 8.87
CA VAL A 59 -3.92 7.36 9.54
C VAL A 59 -5.38 7.44 9.10
N ALA A 60 -5.74 6.95 7.91
CA ALA A 60 -7.10 7.04 7.39
C ALA A 60 -8.03 5.99 8.02
N GLY A 61 -9.33 6.30 8.06
CA GLY A 61 -10.36 5.38 8.55
C GLY A 61 -10.72 4.27 7.55
N SER A 62 -11.41 3.24 8.04
CA SER A 62 -11.75 2.03 7.27
C SER A 62 -12.46 2.32 5.94
N ASP A 63 -13.38 3.30 5.90
CA ASP A 63 -14.11 3.64 4.67
C ASP A 63 -13.19 4.12 3.55
N VAL A 64 -12.25 5.03 3.89
CA VAL A 64 -11.27 5.54 2.91
C VAL A 64 -10.36 4.41 2.44
N LEU A 65 -9.90 3.56 3.36
CA LEU A 65 -9.00 2.44 3.02
C LEU A 65 -9.70 1.40 2.15
N TYR A 66 -10.98 1.13 2.41
CA TYR A 66 -11.81 0.29 1.56
C TYR A 66 -11.92 0.86 0.14
N GLU A 67 -12.23 2.15 0.00
CA GLU A 67 -12.34 2.80 -1.32
C GLU A 67 -10.99 2.82 -2.06
N LEU A 68 -9.89 3.07 -1.36
CA LEU A 68 -8.54 2.96 -1.95
C LEU A 68 -8.24 1.54 -2.46
N ALA A 69 -8.62 0.51 -1.69
CA ALA A 69 -8.48 -0.88 -2.11
C ALA A 69 -9.40 -1.23 -3.29
N ALA A 70 -10.62 -0.71 -3.34
CA ALA A 70 -11.54 -0.91 -4.45
C ALA A 70 -10.96 -0.32 -5.75
N VAL A 71 -10.40 0.89 -5.70
CA VAL A 71 -9.71 1.49 -6.87
C VAL A 71 -8.48 0.65 -7.27
N ALA A 72 -7.71 0.17 -6.31
CA ALA A 72 -6.54 -0.68 -6.57
C ALA A 72 -6.91 -2.01 -7.22
N LYS A 73 -8.00 -2.64 -6.78
CA LYS A 73 -8.55 -3.89 -7.34
C LYS A 73 -8.91 -3.75 -8.82
N ASP A 74 -9.48 -2.60 -9.20
CA ASP A 74 -9.93 -2.35 -10.57
C ASP A 74 -8.78 -2.18 -11.59
N ILE A 75 -7.52 -2.20 -11.13
CA ILE A 75 -6.35 -2.17 -12.01
C ILE A 75 -6.08 -3.59 -12.53
N PRO A 76 -6.24 -3.84 -13.85
CA PRO A 76 -6.03 -5.16 -14.42
C PRO A 76 -4.57 -5.59 -14.31
N PHE A 77 -4.36 -6.86 -13.97
CA PHE A 77 -3.04 -7.47 -14.06
C PHE A 77 -2.68 -7.77 -15.51
N ILE A 78 -1.53 -7.26 -15.94
CA ILE A 78 -1.05 -7.41 -17.32
C ILE A 78 0.16 -8.36 -17.44
N GLY A 79 0.33 -9.27 -16.47
CA GLY A 79 1.45 -10.22 -16.45
C GLY A 79 2.76 -9.68 -15.84
N ASN A 80 2.78 -8.42 -15.37
CA ASN A 80 3.94 -7.83 -14.68
C ASN A 80 3.69 -7.65 -13.18
N HIS A 81 4.29 -8.52 -12.38
CA HIS A 81 4.13 -8.51 -10.92
C HIS A 81 4.67 -7.22 -10.28
N ASN A 82 5.80 -6.68 -10.75
CA ASN A 82 6.39 -5.46 -10.17
C ASN A 82 5.49 -4.23 -10.34
N GLN A 83 4.68 -4.22 -11.39
CA GLN A 83 3.70 -3.17 -11.65
C GLN A 83 2.44 -3.35 -10.79
N TRP A 84 2.07 -4.58 -10.45
CA TRP A 84 0.91 -4.87 -9.61
C TRP A 84 1.18 -4.68 -8.11
N LEU A 85 2.42 -4.93 -7.66
CA LEU A 85 2.83 -4.84 -6.24
C LEU A 85 2.32 -3.60 -5.49
N PRO A 86 2.37 -2.36 -6.03
CA PRO A 86 1.85 -1.19 -5.32
C PRO A 86 0.33 -1.25 -5.07
N ALA A 87 -0.44 -1.75 -6.03
CA ALA A 87 -1.88 -1.94 -5.88
C ALA A 87 -2.19 -3.06 -4.88
N GLY A 88 -1.53 -4.22 -5.01
CA GLY A 88 -1.67 -5.34 -4.08
C GLY A 88 -1.29 -4.96 -2.64
N ALA A 89 -0.25 -4.16 -2.44
CA ALA A 89 0.13 -3.66 -1.12
C ALA A 89 -0.90 -2.70 -0.51
N THR A 90 -1.58 -1.91 -1.36
CA THR A 90 -2.68 -1.03 -0.92
C THR A 90 -3.88 -1.85 -0.47
N ILE A 91 -4.24 -2.90 -1.21
CA ILE A 91 -5.29 -3.86 -0.83
C ILE A 91 -4.91 -4.56 0.49
N ALA A 92 -3.66 -4.99 0.64
CA ALA A 92 -3.15 -5.61 1.86
C ALA A 92 -3.21 -4.68 3.08
N ALA A 93 -2.84 -3.42 2.90
CA ALA A 93 -2.90 -2.42 3.96
C ALA A 93 -4.36 -2.13 4.39
N ALA A 94 -5.29 -2.08 3.43
CA ALA A 94 -6.72 -1.94 3.72
C ALA A 94 -7.27 -3.18 4.44
N TYR A 95 -7.00 -4.39 3.94
CA TYR A 95 -7.41 -5.63 4.60
C TYR A 95 -6.96 -5.67 6.07
N ARG A 96 -5.70 -5.30 6.33
CA ARG A 96 -5.18 -5.17 7.69
C ARG A 96 -5.99 -4.19 8.53
N ALA A 97 -6.16 -2.96 8.07
CA ALA A 97 -6.85 -1.93 8.84
C ALA A 97 -8.32 -2.30 9.12
N LEU A 98 -9.02 -2.85 8.12
CA LEU A 98 -10.40 -3.32 8.26
C LEU A 98 -10.49 -4.49 9.24
N SER A 99 -9.58 -5.46 9.16
CA SER A 99 -9.54 -6.61 10.07
C SER A 99 -9.32 -6.18 11.52
N LEU A 100 -8.37 -5.27 11.77
CA LEU A 100 -8.09 -4.74 13.10
C LEU A 100 -9.27 -3.92 13.67
N ALA A 101 -10.06 -3.28 12.80
CA ALA A 101 -11.25 -2.54 13.18
C ALA A 101 -12.50 -3.44 13.36
N GLY A 102 -12.41 -4.73 13.05
CA GLY A 102 -13.58 -5.62 13.03
C GLY A 102 -14.61 -5.25 11.95
N ASP A 103 -14.16 -4.63 10.86
CA ASP A 103 -15.04 -4.19 9.77
C ASP A 103 -15.59 -5.40 8.99
N PRO A 104 -16.92 -5.49 8.77
CA PRO A 104 -17.53 -6.63 8.09
C PRO A 104 -17.11 -6.78 6.62
N ARG A 105 -16.52 -5.74 6.01
CA ARG A 105 -16.00 -5.78 4.63
C ARG A 105 -14.63 -6.44 4.53
N ALA A 106 -13.94 -6.72 5.65
CA ALA A 106 -12.59 -7.28 5.64
C ALA A 106 -12.49 -8.60 4.84
N PRO A 107 -13.41 -9.58 4.99
CA PRO A 107 -13.34 -10.82 4.21
C PRO A 107 -13.45 -10.60 2.70
N ASP A 108 -14.26 -9.62 2.26
CA ASP A 108 -14.38 -9.30 0.83
C ASP A 108 -13.06 -8.72 0.30
N VAL A 109 -12.42 -7.84 1.06
CA VAL A 109 -11.11 -7.26 0.69
C VAL A 109 -10.02 -8.33 0.66
N GLU A 110 -10.08 -9.32 1.54
CA GLU A 110 -9.14 -10.45 1.54
C GLU A 110 -9.14 -11.19 0.20
N LEU A 111 -10.32 -11.42 -0.39
CA LEU A 111 -10.47 -12.09 -1.69
C LEU A 111 -9.82 -11.32 -2.85
N TRP A 112 -9.51 -10.03 -2.66
CA TRP A 112 -8.85 -9.20 -3.68
C TRP A 112 -7.32 -9.31 -3.63
N LEU A 113 -6.77 -9.98 -2.62
CA LEU A 113 -5.32 -10.23 -2.48
C LEU A 113 -4.81 -11.34 -3.41
N SER A 114 -5.71 -12.20 -3.88
CA SER A 114 -5.40 -13.21 -4.88
C SER A 114 -4.83 -12.56 -6.14
N LEU A 115 -3.76 -13.13 -6.70
CA LEU A 115 -3.43 -12.78 -8.08
C LEU A 115 -4.65 -13.12 -8.95
N PRO A 116 -4.96 -12.31 -9.97
CA PRO A 116 -6.04 -12.59 -10.91
C PRO A 116 -5.63 -13.74 -11.85
N GLU A 117 -5.49 -14.94 -11.29
CA GLU A 117 -5.52 -16.21 -12.02
C GLU A 117 -6.96 -16.73 -12.16
N ASN A 118 -7.89 -16.20 -11.38
CA ASN A 118 -9.30 -16.61 -11.34
C ASN A 118 -10.17 -15.93 -12.40
N GLU A 119 -9.71 -15.75 -13.64
CA GLU A 119 -10.53 -15.13 -14.71
C GLU A 119 -11.12 -13.75 -14.33
N SER A 120 -10.47 -13.00 -13.43
CA SER A 120 -10.96 -11.74 -12.83
C SER A 120 -12.03 -11.88 -11.73
N ALA A 121 -12.38 -13.11 -11.34
CA ALA A 121 -13.25 -13.38 -10.19
C ALA A 121 -12.47 -13.32 -8.86
N PRO A 122 -13.04 -12.73 -7.80
CA PRO A 122 -12.48 -12.83 -6.46
C PRO A 122 -12.53 -14.28 -6.00
N GLY A 123 -11.38 -14.82 -5.60
CA GLY A 123 -11.25 -16.16 -5.02
C GLY A 123 -10.34 -16.11 -3.79
N PRO A 124 -10.27 -17.18 -2.98
CA PRO A 124 -9.44 -17.20 -1.77
C PRO A 124 -7.98 -16.90 -2.11
N PRO A 125 -7.22 -16.20 -1.23
CA PRO A 125 -5.82 -15.83 -1.47
C PRO A 125 -5.00 -17.04 -1.92
N VAL A 126 -4.60 -17.06 -3.19
CA VAL A 126 -3.65 -18.05 -3.67
C VAL A 126 -2.26 -17.62 -3.21
N ILE A 127 -1.70 -18.34 -2.24
CA ILE A 127 -0.32 -18.13 -1.79
C ILE A 127 0.59 -18.69 -2.88
N HIS A 128 1.06 -17.84 -3.79
CA HIS A 128 2.08 -18.25 -4.76
C HIS A 128 3.40 -18.53 -4.03
N ASP A 129 4.08 -19.62 -4.39
CA ASP A 129 5.39 -19.95 -3.83
C ASP A 129 6.42 -18.83 -4.02
N ALA A 130 6.28 -17.97 -5.03
CA ALA A 130 7.09 -16.76 -5.19
C ALA A 130 6.86 -15.71 -4.08
N MET A 131 5.61 -15.55 -3.64
CA MET A 131 5.27 -14.70 -2.49
C MET A 131 5.73 -15.37 -1.19
N ARG A 132 5.56 -16.70 -1.06
CA ARG A 132 6.06 -17.49 0.08
C ARG A 132 7.59 -17.49 0.19
N ASN A 133 8.31 -17.52 -0.93
CA ASN A 133 9.77 -17.47 -0.97
C ASN A 133 10.33 -16.09 -0.66
N ARG A 134 9.60 -15.00 -0.98
CA ARG A 134 9.87 -13.67 -0.38
C ARG A 134 9.69 -13.69 1.14
N LEU A 135 8.73 -14.48 1.63
CA LEU A 135 8.35 -14.63 3.04
C LEU A 135 9.25 -15.59 3.85
N ASN A 136 10.37 -16.08 3.33
CA ASN A 136 11.38 -16.84 4.09
C ASN A 136 12.16 -16.01 5.15
N GLY A 137 11.53 -14.96 5.68
CA GLY A 137 11.99 -14.18 6.83
C GLY A 137 13.09 -13.17 6.54
N VAL A 138 13.48 -12.98 5.28
CA VAL A 138 14.42 -11.93 4.88
C VAL A 138 13.62 -10.78 4.31
N LEU A 139 13.26 -9.82 5.17
CA LEU A 139 13.02 -8.46 4.72
C LEU A 139 14.23 -8.11 3.84
N VAL A 140 14.04 -7.71 2.59
CA VAL A 140 15.17 -7.55 1.66
C VAL A 140 16.19 -6.65 2.35
N GLU A 141 17.36 -7.20 2.74
CA GLU A 141 18.36 -6.49 3.56
C GLU A 141 18.85 -5.18 2.90
N GLN A 142 18.49 -4.95 1.64
CA GLN A 142 18.71 -3.71 0.91
C GLN A 142 17.85 -2.55 1.43
N ILE A 143 16.67 -2.77 2.01
CA ILE A 143 15.83 -1.70 2.53
C ILE A 143 16.21 -1.44 4.00
N ARG A 144 17.34 -0.74 4.20
CA ARG A 144 17.78 -0.25 5.53
C ARG A 144 17.03 1.01 5.96
N SER A 145 15.72 1.07 5.72
CA SER A 145 14.89 2.23 6.05
C SER A 145 14.93 2.58 7.54
N ASP A 146 15.26 1.61 8.39
CA ASP A 146 15.30 1.73 9.86
C ASP A 146 16.44 2.60 10.37
N THR A 147 17.38 2.95 9.49
CA THR A 147 18.47 3.87 9.79
C THR A 147 18.14 5.33 9.48
N TYR A 148 17.02 5.60 8.81
CA TYR A 148 16.67 6.96 8.43
C TYR A 148 15.98 7.70 9.58
N VAL A 149 16.43 8.93 9.82
CA VAL A 149 15.89 9.82 10.85
C VAL A 149 15.12 10.95 10.16
N ALA A 150 13.96 11.30 10.71
CA ALA A 150 13.16 12.41 10.21
C ALA A 150 13.89 13.77 10.36
N PRO A 151 13.66 14.74 9.45
CA PRO A 151 12.74 14.69 8.30
C PRO A 151 13.35 13.92 7.12
N LEU A 152 12.54 13.07 6.48
CA LEU A 152 13.02 12.24 5.37
C LEU A 152 13.21 13.06 4.09
N LYS A 153 14.28 12.80 3.35
CA LYS A 153 14.40 13.22 1.94
C LYS A 153 13.52 12.32 1.07
N LEU A 154 13.13 12.81 -0.11
CA LEU A 154 12.23 12.07 -1.02
C LEU A 154 12.69 10.62 -1.33
N PRO A 155 13.98 10.33 -1.59
CA PRO A 155 14.42 8.94 -1.78
C PRO A 155 14.26 8.08 -0.52
N GLN A 156 14.54 8.66 0.66
CA GLN A 156 14.39 7.97 1.95
C GLN A 156 12.90 7.69 2.24
N PHE A 157 12.03 8.64 1.94
CA PHE A 157 10.58 8.45 1.99
C PHE A 157 10.14 7.27 1.12
N SER A 158 10.57 7.21 -0.15
CA SER A 158 10.22 6.10 -1.04
C SER A 158 10.73 4.74 -0.52
N TYR A 159 11.88 4.68 0.15
CA TYR A 159 12.35 3.45 0.82
C TYR A 159 11.51 3.07 2.03
N VAL A 160 11.15 4.03 2.89
CA VAL A 160 10.29 3.80 4.07
C VAL A 160 8.89 3.32 3.63
N ILE A 161 8.31 3.94 2.59
CA ILE A 161 7.06 3.46 1.98
C ILE A 161 7.25 2.08 1.34
N GLY A 162 8.42 1.79 0.77
CA GLY A 162 8.84 0.46 0.33
C GLY A 162 8.69 -0.58 1.44
N LYS A 163 9.29 -0.34 2.61
CA LYS A 163 9.16 -1.20 3.80
C LYS A 163 7.69 -1.36 4.20
N LEU A 164 6.91 -0.28 4.24
CA LEU A 164 5.50 -0.34 4.62
C LEU A 164 4.66 -1.24 3.69
N ARG A 165 4.94 -1.21 2.38
CA ARG A 165 4.28 -2.11 1.42
C ARG A 165 4.60 -3.58 1.72
N GLU A 166 5.86 -3.89 1.97
CA GLU A 166 6.28 -5.26 2.30
C GLU A 166 5.62 -5.73 3.59
N LEU A 167 5.66 -4.93 4.66
CA LEU A 167 5.00 -5.25 5.93
C LEU A 167 3.50 -5.49 5.76
N SER A 168 2.82 -4.65 4.97
CA SER A 168 1.37 -4.79 4.73
C SER A 168 1.05 -6.11 4.03
N VAL A 169 1.83 -6.47 3.01
CA VAL A 169 1.68 -7.75 2.30
C VAL A 169 1.99 -8.92 3.26
N MET A 170 3.08 -8.86 4.02
CA MET A 170 3.42 -9.89 5.00
C MET A 170 2.29 -10.12 6.01
N TRP A 171 1.69 -9.06 6.53
CA TRP A 171 0.58 -9.13 7.48
C TRP A 171 -0.65 -9.82 6.86
N ALA A 172 -1.00 -9.40 5.64
CA ALA A 172 -2.18 -9.87 4.92
C ALA A 172 -2.09 -11.38 4.60
N PHE A 173 -0.91 -11.88 4.23
CA PHE A 173 -0.68 -13.30 3.98
C PHE A 173 -0.37 -14.13 5.24
N GLY A 174 -0.72 -13.62 6.42
CA GLY A 174 -0.68 -14.38 7.69
C GLY A 174 0.64 -14.31 8.45
N GLY A 175 1.65 -13.59 7.94
CA GLY A 175 2.97 -13.48 8.56
C GLY A 175 3.80 -14.77 8.45
N SER A 176 4.75 -14.92 9.36
CA SER A 176 5.58 -16.12 9.51
C SER A 176 6.03 -16.29 10.96
N GLU A 177 6.69 -17.39 11.31
CA GLU A 177 7.24 -17.60 12.66
C GLU A 177 8.20 -16.47 13.09
N LYS A 178 9.05 -15.97 12.17
CA LYS A 178 9.96 -14.85 12.45
C LYS A 178 9.26 -13.48 12.42
N TRP A 179 8.14 -13.40 11.70
CA TRP A 179 7.38 -12.18 11.47
C TRP A 179 5.89 -12.42 11.77
N PRO A 180 5.53 -12.62 13.04
CA PRO A 180 4.13 -12.74 13.42
C PRO A 180 3.43 -11.39 13.23
N ARG A 181 2.10 -11.40 13.11
CA ARG A 181 1.29 -10.20 12.82
C ARG A 181 1.53 -9.09 13.84
N GLU A 182 1.67 -9.44 15.12
CA GLU A 182 1.94 -8.52 16.22
C GLU A 182 3.25 -7.76 16.01
N ARG A 183 4.32 -8.47 15.64
CA ARG A 183 5.62 -7.85 15.32
C ARG A 183 5.51 -6.94 14.10
N ILE A 184 4.78 -7.37 13.08
CA ILE A 184 4.56 -6.55 11.87
C ILE A 184 3.80 -5.26 12.24
N ASP A 185 2.83 -5.34 13.15
CA ASP A 185 2.06 -4.20 13.63
C ASP A 185 2.93 -3.19 14.40
N GLU A 186 3.85 -3.67 15.24
CA GLU A 186 4.85 -2.84 15.91
C GLU A 186 5.73 -2.08 14.91
N GLU A 187 6.20 -2.77 13.87
CA GLU A 187 7.05 -2.17 12.83
C GLU A 187 6.28 -1.15 11.97
N ILE A 188 5.02 -1.42 11.64
CA ILE A 188 4.14 -0.44 10.97
C ILE A 188 3.93 0.80 11.86
N ALA A 189 3.75 0.61 13.17
CA ALA A 189 3.65 1.72 14.12
C ALA A 189 4.96 2.54 14.17
N ALA A 190 6.12 1.89 14.06
CA ALA A 190 7.41 2.57 13.96
C ALA A 190 7.55 3.39 12.66
N VAL A 191 7.09 2.85 11.52
CA VAL A 191 7.05 3.60 10.24
C VAL A 191 6.23 4.88 10.38
N ARG A 192 5.09 4.84 11.07
CA ARG A 192 4.26 6.04 11.32
C ARG A 192 5.05 7.15 12.01
N ASN A 193 5.99 6.82 12.89
CA ASN A 193 6.85 7.80 13.54
C ASN A 193 7.92 8.34 12.57
N GLN A 194 8.48 7.51 11.69
CA GLN A 194 9.47 7.92 10.69
C GLN A 194 8.92 8.91 9.66
N VAL A 195 7.63 8.77 9.30
CA VAL A 195 6.96 9.64 8.32
C VAL A 195 6.10 10.74 8.96
N ALA A 196 6.28 11.00 10.26
CA ALA A 196 5.45 11.94 11.00
C ALA A 196 5.43 13.36 10.39
N ASP A 197 6.50 13.78 9.72
CA ASP A 197 6.58 15.09 9.04
C ASP A 197 5.67 15.19 7.79
N PHE A 198 5.18 14.06 7.27
CA PHE A 198 4.22 13.99 6.16
C PHE A 198 2.77 13.92 6.65
N LEU A 199 2.56 13.69 7.95
CA LEU A 199 1.26 13.58 8.59
C LEU A 199 0.96 14.88 9.37
N PRO A 200 -0.32 15.20 9.67
CA PRO A 200 -0.66 16.37 10.44
C PRO A 200 0.02 16.32 11.82
N PRO A 201 0.49 17.46 12.34
CA PRO A 201 1.02 17.52 13.70
C PRO A 201 -0.06 17.05 14.68
N ARG A 202 0.35 16.20 15.63
CA ARG A 202 -0.52 15.75 16.73
C ARG A 202 -0.87 16.89 17.67
#